data_AF-X1V6H8-F1
#
_entry.id   AF-X1V6H8-F1
#
_cell.length_a   1.000
_cell.length_b   1.000
_cell.length_c   1.000
_cell.angle_alpha   90.00
_cell.angle_beta   90.00
_cell.angle_gamma   90.00
#
_symmetry.space_group_name_H-M   'P 1'
#
loop_
_entity.id
_entity.type
_entity.pdbx_description
1 polymer ?
#
loop_
_entity_poly.entity_id
_entity_poly.type
_entity_poly.pdbx_seq_one_letter_code
_entity_poly.pdbx_strand_id
1 'polypeptide(L)'
;SVAEKLGGQKANYGDVSVTIDAFSYVPITLALWRGDEEFPPAGSILFDSTVADYLSAEDINVLCETISWKLVKYLKQRQGRAK
;
A
#
# COMPACT_ATOMS: atom_id res chain seq x y z
N SER A 1 10.83 -10.94 4.85
CA SER A 1 10.39 -10.43 3.53
C SER A 1 10.97 -9.02 3.29
N VAL A 2 10.87 -8.43 2.09
CA VAL A 2 11.33 -7.02 1.86
C VAL A 2 10.51 -6.03 2.69
N ALA A 3 9.23 -6.32 2.91
CA ALA A 3 8.33 -5.55 3.76
C ALA A 3 8.84 -5.44 5.21
N GLU A 4 9.19 -6.55 5.85
CA GLU A 4 9.72 -6.56 7.22
C GLU A 4 10.98 -5.72 7.38
N LYS A 5 11.87 -5.73 6.37
CA LYS A 5 13.10 -4.90 6.38
C LYS A 5 12.80 -3.40 6.28
N LEU A 6 11.61 -3.03 5.85
CA LEU A 6 11.13 -1.65 5.76
C LEU A 6 10.20 -1.29 6.95
N GLY A 7 10.17 -2.12 8.00
CA GLY A 7 9.27 -1.94 9.14
C GLY A 7 7.82 -2.33 8.86
N GLY A 8 7.53 -2.91 7.69
CA GLY A 8 6.20 -3.37 7.32
C GLY A 8 5.86 -4.72 7.94
N GLN A 9 4.66 -4.83 8.49
CA GLN A 9 4.14 -6.06 9.08
C GLN A 9 3.27 -6.78 8.05
N LYS A 10 3.39 -8.11 7.96
CA LYS A 10 2.52 -8.89 7.07
C LYS A 10 1.07 -8.79 7.57
N ALA A 11 0.14 -8.53 6.66
CA ALA A 11 -1.29 -8.60 6.93
C ALA A 11 -1.92 -9.82 6.24
N ASN A 12 -3.18 -10.10 6.55
CA ASN A 12 -3.94 -11.24 6.03
C ASN A 12 -5.10 -10.79 5.12
N TYR A 13 -4.84 -9.83 4.25
CA TYR A 13 -5.75 -9.37 3.19
C TYR A 13 -5.21 -9.72 1.80
N GLY A 14 -6.10 -10.13 0.89
CA GLY A 14 -5.73 -10.48 -0.49
C GLY A 14 -4.68 -11.60 -0.58
N ASP A 15 -4.01 -11.69 -1.72
CA ASP A 15 -2.91 -12.65 -1.94
C ASP A 15 -1.60 -12.17 -1.29
N VAL A 16 -1.39 -10.85 -1.32
CA VAL A 16 -0.22 -10.20 -0.70
C VAL A 16 -0.69 -8.95 0.00
N SER A 17 -0.41 -8.84 1.30
CA SER A 17 -0.63 -7.59 2.02
C SER A 17 0.45 -7.27 3.05
N VAL A 18 0.64 -5.97 3.25
CA VAL A 18 1.58 -5.40 4.20
C VAL A 18 0.97 -4.17 4.85
N THR A 19 1.07 -4.10 6.16
CA THR A 19 0.78 -2.91 6.95
C THR A 19 2.07 -2.13 7.17
N ILE A 20 2.05 -0.84 6.89
CA ILE A 20 3.15 0.09 7.15
C ILE A 20 2.62 1.29 7.93
N ASP A 21 3.42 1.83 8.83
CA ASP A 21 3.10 3.10 9.47
C ASP A 21 3.49 4.24 8.54
N ALA A 22 2.51 4.84 7.87
CA ALA A 22 2.77 5.97 6.98
C ALA A 22 3.11 7.24 7.77
N PHE A 23 2.48 7.38 8.94
CA PHE A 23 2.75 8.39 9.96
C PHE A 23 2.62 7.74 11.34
N SER A 24 3.04 8.46 12.38
CA SER A 24 2.68 8.07 13.75
C SER A 24 1.16 7.99 13.88
N TYR A 25 0.67 6.84 14.34
CA TYR A 25 -0.77 6.55 14.54
C TYR A 25 -1.62 6.39 13.26
N VAL A 26 -1.01 6.34 12.07
CA VAL A 26 -1.74 6.08 10.82
C VAL A 26 -1.18 4.82 10.16
N PRO A 27 -1.54 3.62 10.67
CA PRO A 27 -1.18 2.38 10.02
C PRO A 27 -1.98 2.23 8.72
N ILE A 28 -1.29 1.90 7.63
CA ILE A 28 -1.89 1.70 6.32
C ILE A 28 -1.60 0.30 5.84
N THR A 29 -2.64 -0.42 5.44
CA THR A 29 -2.49 -1.75 4.85
C THR A 29 -2.65 -1.69 3.34
N LEU A 30 -1.60 -2.07 2.62
CA LEU A 30 -1.65 -2.33 1.19
C LEU A 30 -2.04 -3.79 0.98
N ALA A 31 -3.13 -4.03 0.26
CA ALA A 31 -3.57 -5.36 -0.12
C ALA A 31 -3.61 -5.49 -1.64
N LEU A 32 -3.07 -6.57 -2.16
CA LEU A 32 -3.02 -6.89 -3.59
C LEU A 32 -3.71 -8.23 -3.83
N TRP A 33 -4.58 -8.24 -4.83
CA TRP A 33 -5.24 -9.42 -5.37
C TRP A 33 -4.67 -9.68 -6.75
N ARG A 34 -4.21 -10.91 -6.97
CA ARG A 34 -3.83 -11.40 -8.27
C ARG A 34 -5.11 -11.61 -9.06
N GLY A 35 -5.11 -11.16 -10.32
CA GLY A 35 -6.20 -11.47 -11.22
C GLY A 35 -6.17 -12.95 -11.61
N ASP A 36 -7.34 -13.48 -11.89
CA ASP A 36 -7.54 -14.82 -12.42
C ASP A 36 -8.34 -14.75 -13.73
N GLU A 37 -8.92 -15.88 -14.15
CA GLU A 37 -9.69 -15.96 -15.40
C GLU A 37 -11.04 -15.20 -15.30
N GLU A 38 -11.54 -14.95 -14.09
CA GLU A 38 -12.84 -14.33 -13.84
C GLU A 38 -12.71 -12.85 -13.45
N PHE A 39 -11.62 -12.48 -12.76
CA PHE A 39 -11.42 -11.14 -12.19
C PHE A 39 -10.05 -10.52 -12.52
N PRO A 40 -9.99 -9.21 -12.83
CA PRO A 40 -8.71 -8.53 -13.05
C PRO A 40 -7.92 -8.37 -11.74
N PRO A 41 -6.59 -8.18 -11.81
CA PRO A 41 -5.80 -7.86 -10.62
C PRO A 41 -6.25 -6.55 -10.00
N ALA A 42 -6.28 -6.51 -8.67
CA ALA A 42 -6.74 -5.35 -7.91
C ALA A 42 -5.80 -5.02 -6.77
N GLY A 43 -5.87 -3.77 -6.31
CA GLY A 43 -5.13 -3.29 -5.14
C GLY A 43 -6.00 -2.36 -4.32
N SER A 44 -5.81 -2.39 -3.00
CA SER A 44 -6.54 -1.53 -2.07
C SER A 44 -5.60 -0.99 -0.99
N ILE A 45 -5.88 0.23 -0.57
CA ILE A 45 -5.25 0.90 0.56
C ILE A 45 -6.29 0.95 1.67
N LEU A 46 -6.02 0.25 2.77
CA LEU A 46 -6.93 0.13 3.91
C LEU A 46 -6.39 0.95 5.08
N PHE A 47 -7.31 1.59 5.79
CA PHE A 47 -7.06 2.34 7.01
C PHE A 47 -7.87 1.72 8.13
N ASP A 48 -7.42 1.89 9.37
CA ASP A 48 -8.29 1.62 10.52
C ASP A 48 -9.32 2.74 10.69
N SER A 49 -10.27 2.53 11.61
CA SER A 49 -11.36 3.48 11.86
C SER A 49 -10.90 4.82 12.46
N THR A 50 -9.66 4.90 12.97
CA THR A 50 -9.15 6.10 13.64
C THR A 50 -8.56 7.12 12.67
N VAL A 51 -8.38 6.76 11.39
CA VAL A 51 -7.77 7.66 10.39
C VAL A 51 -8.46 9.02 10.30
N ALA A 52 -9.78 9.06 10.46
CA ALA A 52 -10.58 10.29 10.39
C ALA A 52 -10.34 11.22 11.61
N ASP A 53 -9.77 10.71 12.69
CA ASP A 53 -9.40 11.49 13.87
C ASP A 53 -8.10 12.29 13.63
N TYR A 54 -7.29 11.86 12.65
CA TYR A 54 -5.97 12.44 12.36
C TYR A 54 -5.90 13.15 11.01
N LEU A 55 -6.65 12.69 10.01
CA LEU A 55 -6.55 13.16 8.64
C LEU A 55 -7.92 13.54 8.08
N SER A 56 -7.95 14.64 7.32
CA SER A 56 -9.12 15.00 6.53
C SER A 56 -9.31 14.06 5.34
N ALA A 57 -10.51 14.03 4.76
CA ALA A 57 -10.77 13.25 3.55
C ALA A 57 -9.85 13.67 2.37
N GLU A 58 -9.50 14.95 2.28
CA GLU A 58 -8.56 15.47 1.28
C GLU A 58 -7.16 14.90 1.52
N ASP A 59 -6.67 14.93 2.76
CA ASP A 59 -5.35 14.41 3.11
C ASP A 59 -5.24 12.90 2.89
N ILE A 60 -6.30 12.14 3.22
CA ILE A 60 -6.39 10.71 2.94
C ILE A 60 -6.24 10.44 1.43
N ASN A 61 -6.92 11.24 0.60
CA ASN A 61 -6.83 11.10 -0.85
C ASN A 61 -5.42 11.41 -1.38
N VAL A 62 -4.81 12.50 -0.92
CA VAL A 62 -3.42 12.88 -1.28
C VAL A 62 -2.42 11.81 -0.84
N LEU A 63 -2.64 11.19 0.33
CA LEU A 63 -1.82 10.11 0.84
C LEU A 63 -1.90 8.86 -0.04
N CYS A 64 -3.13 8.46 -0.43
CA CYS A 64 -3.36 7.36 -1.36
C CYS A 64 -2.68 7.58 -2.72
N GLU A 65 -2.81 8.79 -3.27
CA GLU A 65 -2.13 9.17 -4.51
C GLU A 65 -0.61 9.09 -4.37
N THR A 66 -0.07 9.67 -3.29
CA THR A 66 1.37 9.71 -3.02
C THR A 66 1.97 8.31 -2.90
N ILE A 67 1.30 7.41 -2.18
CA ILE A 67 1.73 6.02 -2.02
C ILE A 67 1.71 5.30 -3.38
N SER A 68 0.62 5.45 -4.13
CA SER A 68 0.45 4.82 -5.44
C SER A 68 1.56 5.24 -6.42
N TRP A 69 1.84 6.54 -6.52
CA TRP A 69 2.92 7.04 -7.37
C TRP A 69 4.31 6.60 -6.92
N LYS A 70 4.58 6.56 -5.61
CA LYS A 70 5.85 6.03 -5.08
C LYS A 70 6.05 4.58 -5.49
N LEU A 71 5.02 3.73 -5.37
CA LEU A 71 5.08 2.33 -5.77
C LEU A 71 5.38 2.18 -7.27
N VAL A 72 4.67 2.91 -8.13
CA VAL A 72 4.91 2.93 -9.58
C VAL A 72 6.33 3.38 -9.90
N LYS A 73 6.83 4.43 -9.23
CA LYS A 73 8.20 4.93 -9.40
C LYS A 73 9.24 3.89 -9.00
N TYR A 74 9.06 3.20 -7.87
CA TYR A 74 9.96 2.14 -7.42
C TYR A 74 9.99 0.96 -8.40
N LEU A 75 8.85 0.57 -8.97
CA LEU A 75 8.77 -0.47 -10.00
C LEU A 75 9.55 -0.07 -11.26
N LYS A 76 9.33 1.15 -11.77
CA LYS A 76 10.05 1.67 -12.95
C LYS A 76 11.57 1.71 -12.71
N GLN A 77 12.01 2.15 -11.54
CA GLN A 77 13.43 2.19 -11.17
C GLN A 77 14.06 0.79 -11.06
N ARG A 78 13.32 -0.21 -10.56
CA ARG A 78 13.80 -1.59 -10.54
C ARG A 78 13.92 -2.18 -11.94
N GLN A 79 12.96 -1.93 -12.84
CA GLN A 79 13.04 -2.42 -14.22
C GLN A 79 14.19 -1.79 -15.00
N GLY A 80 14.51 -0.51 -14.75
CA GLY A 80 15.67 0.16 -15.33
C GLY A 80 17.03 -0.30 -14.79
N ARG A 81 17.08 -0.93 -13.60
CA ARG A 81 18.30 -1.53 -13.02
C ARG A 81 18.50 -3.00 -13.38
N ALA A 82 17.45 -3.66 -13.87
CA ALA A 82 17.49 -5.07 -14.30
C ALA A 82 17.81 -5.23 -15.80
N LYS A 83 18.12 -4.12 -16.48
CA LYS A 83 18.57 -4.05 -17.87
C LYS A 83 20.00 -3.54 -17.89
#